data_AF-A0A2E1NB93-F1
#
_entry.id   AF-A0A2E1NB93-F1
#
_cell.length_a   1.000
_cell.length_b   1.000
_cell.length_c   1.000
_cell.angle_alpha   90.00
_cell.angle_beta   90.00
_cell.angle_gamma   90.00
#
_symmetry.space_group_name_H-M   'P 1'
#
loop_
_entity.id
_entity.type
_entity.pdbx_description
1 polymer ?
#
loop_
_entity_poly.entity_id
_entity_poly.type
_entity_poly.pdbx_seq_one_letter_code
_entity_poly.pdbx_strand_id
1 'polypeptide(L)' 'MYGKRMTHVTAIGFLLFNICFAQLYQLGDTVQNFGAPICENGNGSWSYDEYGNNRIIFLSIFASW' A
#
# COMPACT_ATOMS: atom_id res chain seq x y z
N MET A 1 39.09 4.44 -13.08
CA MET A 1 38.23 5.21 -12.15
C MET A 1 36.83 5.55 -12.69
N TYR A 2 36.50 5.28 -13.97
CA TYR A 2 35.17 5.56 -14.54
C TYR A 2 34.07 4.52 -14.22
N GLY A 3 34.43 3.23 -14.04
CA GLY A 3 33.45 2.16 -13.81
C GLY A 3 32.64 2.28 -12.52
N LYS A 4 33.25 2.78 -11.43
CA LYS A 4 32.55 2.98 -10.14
C LYS A 4 31.51 4.10 -10.21
N ARG A 5 31.71 5.16 -11.00
CA ARG A 5 30.70 6.23 -11.18
C ARG A 5 29.50 5.74 -11.98
N MET A 6 29.73 4.94 -13.03
CA MET A 6 28.66 4.35 -13.84
C MET A 6 27.74 3.46 -13.00
N THR A 7 28.30 2.60 -12.14
CA THR A 7 27.50 1.67 -11.32
C THR A 7 26.62 2.37 -10.27
N HIS A 8 27.05 3.51 -9.74
CA HIS A 8 26.24 4.27 -8.79
C HIS A 8 25.06 4.94 -9.48
N VAL A 9 25.26 5.47 -10.70
CA VAL A 9 24.18 6.07 -11.50
C VAL A 9 23.13 5.02 -11.86
N THR A 10 23.55 3.82 -12.26
CA THR A 10 22.61 2.72 -12.53
C THR A 10 21.86 2.25 -11.29
N ALA A 11 22.52 2.21 -10.12
CA ALA A 11 21.88 1.82 -8.86
C ALA A 11 20.82 2.85 -8.41
N ILE A 12 21.12 4.14 -8.54
CA ILE A 12 20.18 5.22 -8.22
C ILE A 12 18.98 5.17 -9.19
N GLY A 13 19.23 4.98 -10.49
CA GLY A 13 18.15 4.84 -11.47
C GLY A 13 17.22 3.66 -11.16
N PHE A 14 17.79 2.52 -10.78
CA PHE A 14 17.00 1.36 -10.36
C PHE A 14 16.17 1.63 -9.09
N LEU A 15 16.75 2.30 -8.09
CA LEU A 15 16.03 2.64 -6.87
C LEU A 15 14.85 3.57 -7.14
N LEU A 16 15.05 4.62 -7.95
CA LEU A 16 14.00 5.57 -8.32
C LEU A 16 12.87 4.90 -9.10
N PHE A 17 13.21 3.98 -10.00
CA PHE A 17 12.22 3.19 -10.75
C PHE A 17 11.31 2.41 -9.79
N ASN A 18 11.87 1.69 -8.82
CA ASN A 18 11.05 0.93 -7.85
C ASN A 18 10.11 1.83 -7.03
N ILE A 19 10.56 3.03 -6.63
CA ILE A 19 9.74 3.97 -5.87
C ILE A 19 8.54 4.45 -6.70
N CYS A 20 8.72 4.70 -8.01
CA CYS A 20 7.62 5.12 -8.89
C CYS A 20 6.48 4.09 -8.99
N PHE A 21 6.77 2.79 -8.81
CA PHE A 21 5.77 1.72 -8.86
C PHE A 21 5.39 1.17 -7.47
N ALA A 22 5.92 1.75 -6.38
CA ALA A 22 5.64 1.28 -5.03
C ALA A 22 4.23 1.67 -4.53
N GLN A 23 3.60 2.69 -5.12
CA GLN A 23 2.22 3.08 -4.81
C GLN A 23 1.24 2.27 -5.66
N LEU A 24 0.50 1.36 -5.02
CA LEU A 24 -0.50 0.52 -5.69
C LEU A 24 -1.80 1.28 -6.05
N TYR A 25 -2.14 2.32 -5.29
CA TYR A 25 -3.38 3.10 -5.45
C TYR A 25 -3.09 4.61 -5.49
N GLN A 26 -3.86 5.32 -6.31
CA GLN A 26 -3.84 6.77 -6.51
C GLN A 26 -5.21 7.39 -6.21
N LEU A 27 -5.26 8.73 -6.14
CA LEU A 27 -6.52 9.45 -5.95
C LEU A 27 -7.45 9.22 -7.15
N GLY A 28 -8.64 8.69 -6.88
CA GLY A 28 -9.64 8.38 -7.90
C GLY A 28 -9.69 6.91 -8.32
N ASP A 29 -8.75 6.08 -7.85
CA ASP A 29 -8.81 4.64 -8.09
C ASP A 29 -9.98 3.99 -7.35
N THR A 30 -10.58 2.99 -7.98
CA THR A 30 -11.52 2.09 -7.31
C THR A 30 -10.76 0.95 -6.66
N VAL A 31 -11.05 0.72 -5.38
CA VAL A 31 -10.49 -0.39 -4.61
C VAL A 31 -11.37 -1.63 -4.74
N GLN A 32 -10.76 -2.81 -4.83
CA GLN A 32 -11.47 -4.08 -4.70
C GLN A 32 -11.96 -4.28 -3.26
N ASN A 33 -12.88 -5.22 -3.04
CA ASN A 33 -13.28 -5.55 -1.68
C ASN A 33 -12.08 -6.03 -0.85
N PHE A 34 -11.88 -5.40 0.30
CA PHE A 34 -10.89 -5.78 1.30
C PHE A 34 -11.56 -5.83 2.66
N GLY A 35 -11.03 -6.67 3.53
CA GLY A 35 -11.59 -6.88 4.85
C GLY A 35 -10.65 -7.66 5.74
N ALA A 36 -10.88 -7.57 7.03
CA ALA A 36 -10.13 -8.31 8.03
C ALA A 36 -11.06 -8.67 9.19
N PRO A 37 -10.74 -9.73 9.94
CA PRO A 37 -11.30 -9.91 11.27
C PRO A 37 -10.99 -8.66 12.10
N ILE A 38 -12.01 -8.02 12.64
CA ILE A 38 -11.85 -6.89 13.54
C ILE A 38 -12.18 -7.32 14.95
N CYS A 39 -11.35 -6.88 15.90
CA CYS A 39 -11.61 -7.09 17.32
C CYS A 39 -12.59 -6.04 17.83
N GLU A 40 -13.80 -5.96 17.28
CA GLU A 40 -14.88 -5.19 17.89
C GLU A 40 -15.53 -6.04 18.98
N ASN A 41 -15.31 -5.70 20.25
CA ASN A 41 -15.95 -6.35 21.40
C ASN A 41 -15.88 -7.90 21.42
N GLY A 42 -14.84 -8.48 20.82
CA GLY A 42 -14.50 -9.90 20.91
C GLY A 42 -14.86 -10.79 19.70
N ASN A 43 -15.60 -10.32 18.70
CA ASN A 43 -15.83 -11.10 17.46
C ASN A 43 -16.43 -10.24 16.33
N GLY A 44 -15.89 -10.38 15.11
CA GLY A 44 -16.47 -9.77 13.91
C GLY A 44 -15.54 -9.80 12.71
N SER A 45 -16.09 -9.85 11.50
CA SER A 45 -15.36 -9.59 10.26
C SER A 45 -15.87 -8.30 9.66
N TRP A 46 -14.95 -7.40 9.30
CA TRP A 46 -15.30 -6.19 8.57
C TRP A 46 -14.88 -6.33 7.11
N SER A 47 -15.71 -5.84 6.19
CA SER A 47 -15.40 -5.77 4.76
C SER A 47 -15.81 -4.42 4.16
N TYR A 48 -15.08 -4.00 3.13
CA TYR A 48 -15.32 -2.75 2.43
C TYR A 48 -16.70 -2.75 1.75
N ASP A 49 -17.06 -3.82 1.06
CA ASP A 49 -18.33 -3.88 0.32
C ASP A 49 -19.55 -3.73 1.24
N GLU A 50 -19.49 -4.32 2.45
CA GLU A 50 -20.62 -4.36 3.37
C GLU A 50 -20.73 -3.10 4.24
N TYR A 51 -19.59 -2.61 4.74
CA TYR A 51 -19.57 -1.54 5.75
C TYR A 51 -18.91 -0.25 5.28
N GLY A 52 -18.10 -0.32 4.21
CA GLY A 52 -17.27 0.78 3.73
C GLY A 52 -17.80 1.51 2.50
N ASN A 53 -18.54 0.81 1.63
CA ASN A 53 -18.99 1.36 0.38
C ASN A 53 -19.85 2.62 0.58
N ASN A 54 -19.61 3.64 -0.23
CA ASN A 54 -20.25 4.97 -0.17
C ASN A 54 -20.11 5.69 1.18
N ARG A 55 -19.06 5.38 1.96
CA ARG A 55 -18.71 6.04 3.23
C ARG A 55 -17.25 6.49 3.21
N ILE A 56 -16.94 7.50 4.03
CA ILE A 56 -15.55 7.89 4.30
C ILE A 56 -15.00 6.93 5.35
N ILE A 57 -13.91 6.24 5.00
CA ILE A 57 -13.25 5.26 5.88
C ILE A 57 -11.84 5.73 6.15
N PHE A 58 -11.44 5.68 7.42
CA PHE A 58 -10.06 5.88 7.83
C PHE A 58 -9.48 4.53 8.23
N LEU A 59 -8.42 4.09 7.56
CA LEU A 59 -7.71 2.86 7.88
C LEU A 59 -6.35 3.18 8.47
N SER A 60 -6.02 2.50 9.56
CA SER A 60 -4.66 2.43 10.11
C SER A 60 -4.19 1.00 10.00
N ILE A 61 -3.19 0.76 9.15
CA ILE A 61 -2.66 -0.57 8.84
C ILE A 61 -1.25 -0.64 9.39
N PHE A 62 -1.00 -1.58 10.30
CA PHE A 62 0.30 -1.82 10.91
C PHE A 62 0.65 -3.29 10.77
N ALA A 63 1.90 -3.56 10.40
CA ALA A 63 2.47 -4.90 10.41
C ALA A 63 3.10 -5.15 11.79
N SER A 64 2.70 -6.22 12.48
CA SER A 64 3.44 -6.76 13.62
C SER A 64 4.40 -7.85 13.13
N TRP A 65 5.58 -7.93 13.73
CA TRP A 65 6.51 -9.05 13.56
C TRP A 65 6.23 -10.16 14.57
#